data_AF-A0A2Z6NVT1-F1
#
_entry.id   AF-A0A2Z6NVT1-F1
#
_cell.length_a   1.000
_cell.length_b   1.000
_cell.length_c   1.000
_cell.angle_alpha   90.00
_cell.angle_beta   90.00
_cell.angle_gamma   90.00
#
_symmetry.space_group_name_H-M   'P 1'
#
loop_
_entity.id
_entity.type
_entity.pdbx_description
1 polymer ?
#
loop_
_entity_poly.entity_id
_entity_poly.type
_entity_poly.pdbx_seq_one_letter_code
_entity_poly.pdbx_strand_id
1 'polypeptide(L)' 'MDIDKVSFTGSIEVRREIMISAARSNLKPVSLELGGKSPILIFDDADVDKADELALLGILFNKS' A
#
# COMPACT_ATOMS: atom_id res chain seq x y z
N MET A 1 27.20 8.27 6.13
CA MET A 1 26.32 7.11 5.88
C MET A 1 26.23 6.95 4.39
N ASP A 2 26.50 5.75 3.89
CA ASP A 2 26.67 5.48 2.45
C ASP A 2 25.39 4.93 1.80
N ILE A 3 24.22 5.41 2.27
CA ILE A 3 22.93 5.05 1.67
C ILE A 3 22.32 6.31 1.06
N ASP A 4 22.10 6.27 -0.24
CA ASP A 4 21.64 7.42 -1.01
C ASP A 4 20.11 7.53 -1.09
N LYS A 5 19.37 6.43 -0.96
CA LYS A 5 17.89 6.41 -1.03
C LYS A 5 17.31 5.24 -0.23
N VAL A 6 16.08 5.42 0.28
CA VAL A 6 15.26 4.33 0.82
C VAL A 6 13.96 4.20 0.03
N SER A 7 13.59 2.97 -0.33
CA SER A 7 12.26 2.63 -0.82
C SER A 7 11.65 1.60 0.12
N PHE A 8 10.49 1.90 0.69
CA PHE A 8 9.85 1.05 1.68
C PHE A 8 8.41 0.74 1.31
N THR A 9 8.04 -0.53 1.45
CA THR A 9 6.65 -1.01 1.37
C THR A 9 6.28 -1.65 2.69
N GLY A 10 5.19 -1.20 3.32
CA GLY A 10 4.79 -1.75 4.60
C GLY A 10 3.69 -0.96 5.31
N SER A 11 3.70 -1.02 6.64
CA SER A 11 2.61 -0.48 7.45
C SER A 11 2.70 1.04 7.64
N ILE A 12 1.55 1.65 7.92
CA ILE A 12 1.44 3.10 8.19
C ILE A 12 2.22 3.49 9.45
N GLU A 13 2.25 2.61 10.45
CA GLU A 13 2.87 2.84 11.75
C GLU A 13 4.39 2.99 11.61
N VAL A 14 5.01 2.13 10.80
CA VAL A 14 6.48 2.11 10.61
C VAL A 14 6.98 3.27 9.77
N ARG A 15 6.16 3.83 8.87
CA ARG A 15 6.54 4.91 7.95
C ARG A 15 7.18 6.11 8.66
N ARG A 16 6.69 6.42 9.87
CA ARG A 16 7.10 7.61 10.63
C ARG A 16 8.55 7.47 11.08
N GLU A 17 8.92 6.31 11.57
CA GLU A 17 10.29 6.02 12.02
C GLU A 17 11.29 6.02 10.86
N ILE A 18 10.87 5.54 9.69
CA ILE A 18 11.68 5.59 8.46
C ILE A 18 11.96 7.04 8.06
N MET A 19 10.91 7.87 8.01
CA MET A 19 11.03 9.29 7.66
C MET A 19 11.91 10.05 8.67
N ILE A 20 11.71 9.80 9.98
CA ILE A 20 12.54 10.41 11.04
C ILE A 20 14.00 9.99 10.90
N SER A 21 14.26 8.71 10.64
CA SER A 21 15.63 8.19 10.50
C SER A 21 16.33 8.75 9.26
N ALA A 22 15.62 8.89 8.13
CA ALA A 22 16.14 9.54 6.94
C ALA A 22 16.46 11.02 7.21
N ALA A 23 15.56 11.73 7.89
CA ALA A 23 15.74 13.14 8.24
C ALA A 23 16.93 13.38 9.20
N ARG A 24 17.12 12.49 10.18
CA ARG A 24 18.20 12.58 11.18
C ARG A 24 19.57 12.16 10.65
N SER A 25 19.62 11.44 9.53
CA SER A 25 20.88 10.93 8.98
C SER A 25 21.47 11.86 7.94
N ASN A 26 21.09 11.69 6.67
CA ASN A 26 21.67 12.42 5.55
C ASN A 26 20.61 13.01 4.61
N LEU A 27 19.36 13.13 5.07
CA LEU A 27 18.23 13.63 4.27
C LEU A 27 18.05 12.86 2.95
N LYS A 28 18.41 11.57 2.93
CA LYS A 28 18.21 10.70 1.77
C LYS A 28 16.75 10.74 1.31
N PRO A 29 16.47 10.78 0.00
CA PRO A 29 15.12 10.61 -0.52
C PRO A 29 14.48 9.31 -0.05
N VAL A 30 13.18 9.37 0.25
CA VAL A 30 12.38 8.23 0.70
C VAL A 30 11.14 8.09 -0.17
N SER A 31 10.88 6.88 -0.68
CA SER A 31 9.59 6.47 -1.25
C SER A 31 8.88 5.49 -0.34
N LEU A 32 7.57 5.68 -0.14
CA LEU A 32 6.74 4.91 0.80
C LEU A 32 5.50 4.37 0.08
N GLU A 33 5.37 3.05 0.01
CA GLU A 33 4.16 2.34 -0.42
C GLU A 33 3.49 1.73 0.81
N LEU A 34 2.34 2.25 1.19
CA LEU A 34 1.76 1.97 2.51
C LEU A 34 0.45 1.20 2.39
N GLY A 35 -0.06 0.75 3.53
CA GLY A 35 -1.39 0.14 3.61
C GLY A 35 -2.48 1.05 3.03
N GLY A 36 -3.51 0.43 2.46
CA GLY A 36 -4.65 1.10 1.86
C GLY A 36 -5.98 0.53 2.35
N LYS A 37 -7.04 1.32 2.22
CA LYS A 37 -8.43 0.88 2.36
C LYS A 37 -9.14 1.07 1.02
N SER A 38 -8.68 0.34 0.02
CA SER A 38 -9.12 0.48 -1.37
C SER A 38 -10.61 0.10 -1.50
N PRO A 39 -11.49 1.02 -1.95
CA PRO A 39 -12.89 0.71 -2.16
C PRO A 39 -13.12 0.01 -3.50
N ILE A 40 -14.21 -0.76 -3.58
CA ILE A 40 -14.79 -1.29 -4.83
C ILE A 40 -16.23 -0.78 -4.89
N LEU A 41 -16.62 -0.17 -6.03
CA LEU A 41 -17.97 0.34 -6.27
C LEU A 41 -18.62 -0.48 -7.39
N ILE A 42 -19.79 -1.05 -7.12
CA ILE A 42 -20.58 -1.83 -8.09
C ILE A 42 -21.87 -1.07 -8.37
N PHE A 43 -22.10 -0.76 -9.65
CA PHE A 43 -23.28 -0.03 -10.13
C PHE A 43 -24.41 -1.00 -10.51
N ASP A 44 -25.61 -0.48 -10.69
CA ASP A 44 -26.82 -1.26 -11.01
C ASP A 44 -26.82 -1.84 -12.43
N ASP A 45 -25.99 -1.31 -13.33
CA ASP A 45 -25.76 -1.79 -14.70
C ASP A 45 -24.61 -2.81 -14.82
N ALA A 46 -23.99 -3.20 -13.70
CA ALA A 46 -22.91 -4.17 -13.70
C ALA A 46 -23.41 -5.60 -13.97
N ASP A 47 -22.61 -6.37 -14.72
CA ASP A 47 -22.76 -7.83 -14.79
C ASP A 47 -22.48 -8.41 -13.39
N VAL A 48 -23.54 -8.91 -12.76
CA VAL A 48 -23.53 -9.35 -11.35
C VAL A 48 -22.59 -10.54 -11.15
N ASP A 49 -22.60 -11.52 -12.07
CA ASP A 49 -21.78 -12.72 -11.93
C ASP A 49 -20.29 -12.35 -12.00
N LYS A 50 -19.94 -11.46 -12.93
CA LYS A 50 -18.57 -10.95 -13.05
C LYS A 50 -18.17 -10.07 -11.86
N ALA A 51 -19.08 -9.26 -11.35
CA ALA A 51 -18.82 -8.39 -10.21
C ALA A 51 -18.56 -9.18 -8.92
N ASP A 52 -19.29 -10.27 -8.70
CA ASP A 52 -19.09 -11.19 -7.58
C ASP A 52 -17.69 -11.81 -7.61
N GLU A 53 -17.30 -12.43 -8.73
CA GLU A 53 -15.99 -13.06 -8.88
C GLU A 53 -14.84 -12.07 -8.63
N LEU A 54 -14.92 -10.86 -9.21
CA LEU A 54 -13.89 -9.84 -9.07
C LEU A 54 -13.83 -9.27 -7.65
N ALA A 55 -14.98 -9.06 -6.99
CA ALA A 55 -15.02 -8.57 -5.62
C ALA A 55 -14.41 -9.60 -4.65
N LEU A 56 -14.75 -10.88 -4.83
CA LEU A 56 -14.22 -11.97 -4.02
C LEU A 56 -12.70 -12.12 -4.21
N LEU A 57 -12.22 -12.05 -5.45
CA LEU A 57 -10.80 -12.04 -5.75
C LEU A 57 -10.11 -10.84 -5.10
N GLY A 58 -10.66 -9.64 -5.25
CA GLY A 58 -10.07 -8.41 -4.71
C GLY A 58 -9.91 -8.39 -3.19
N ILE A 59 -10.75 -9.13 -2.44
CA ILE A 59 -10.71 -9.15 -0.97
C ILE A 59 -10.04 -10.39 -0.37
N LEU A 60 -10.14 -11.57 -1.00
CA LEU A 60 -9.62 -12.83 -0.44
C LEU A 60 -8.32 -13.31 -1.07
N PHE A 61 -7.86 -12.69 -2.15
CA PHE A 61 -6.59 -13.06 -2.77
C PHE A 61 -5.43 -12.99 -1.76
N ASN A 62 -4.55 -14.00 -1.82
CA ASN A 62 -3.34 -14.11 -0.99
C ASN A 62 -3.57 -14.24 0.53
N LYS A 63 -4.71 -14.82 0.94
CA LYS A 63 -4.96 -15.28 2.31
C LYS A 63 -4.50 -16.74 2.45
N SER A 64 -3.42 -16.98 3.19
CA SER A 64 -2.97 -18.32 3.62
C SER A 64 -3.48 -18.67 5.01
#